data_AF-A0A2D6NEW4-F1
#
_entry.id   AF-A0A2D6NEW4-F1
#
_cell.length_a   1.000
_cell.length_b   1.000
_cell.length_c   1.000
_cell.angle_alpha   90.00
_cell.angle_beta   90.00
_cell.angle_gamma   90.00
#
_symmetry.space_group_name_H-M   'P 1'
#
loop_
_entity.id
_entity.type
_entity.pdbx_description
1 polymer ?
#
loop_
_entity_poly.entity_id
_entity_poly.type
_entity_poly.pdbx_seq_one_letter_code
_entity_poly.pdbx_strand_id
1 'polypeptide(L)'
;MLTIDEVVKVCEEGVYLDFNKKPHPEGLKGMYDPSELLISIYLPEIESNNDMTMTLLHEFVHARDDLYYQNTYYITDIKDYEQDTEITAMKTYQQDPFVIKAIKELYRLDLNHQL
;
A
#
# COMPACT_ATOMS: atom_id res chain seq x y z
N MET A 1 -2.01 12.81 1.38
CA MET A 1 -2.20 11.80 2.46
C MET A 1 -3.28 10.87 1.98
N LEU A 2 -3.19 9.58 2.27
CA LEU A 2 -4.26 8.63 2.02
C LEU A 2 -5.38 8.84 3.06
N THR A 3 -6.64 8.78 2.64
CA THR A 3 -7.80 8.91 3.55
C THR A 3 -8.53 7.59 3.72
N ILE A 4 -9.34 7.46 4.78
CA ILE A 4 -10.18 6.26 4.98
C ILE A 4 -11.15 6.06 3.80
N ASP A 5 -11.75 7.14 3.28
CA ASP A 5 -12.67 7.06 2.14
C ASP A 5 -11.96 6.55 0.88
N GLU A 6 -10.71 6.95 0.66
CA GLU A 6 -9.89 6.43 -0.44
C GLU A 6 -9.55 4.94 -0.25
N VAL A 7 -9.21 4.52 0.97
CA VAL A 7 -9.00 3.10 1.28
C VAL A 7 -10.25 2.28 1.02
N VAL A 8 -11.42 2.75 1.48
CA VAL A 8 -12.69 2.04 1.28
C VAL A 8 -12.97 1.90 -0.21
N LYS A 9 -12.79 2.97 -0.99
CA LYS A 9 -12.96 2.93 -2.45
C LYS A 9 -12.03 1.90 -3.10
N VAL A 10 -10.74 1.90 -2.78
CA VAL A 10 -9.78 0.89 -3.26
C VAL A 10 -10.25 -0.54 -2.94
N CYS A 11 -10.81 -0.77 -1.76
CA CYS A 11 -11.38 -2.07 -1.39
C CYS A 11 -12.66 -2.41 -2.18
N GLU A 12 -13.51 -1.42 -2.45
CA GLU A 12 -14.75 -1.59 -3.23
C GLU A 12 -14.48 -1.93 -4.70
N GLU A 13 -13.36 -1.48 -5.27
CA GLU A 13 -12.89 -1.92 -6.60
C GLU A 13 -12.43 -3.39 -6.61
N GLY A 14 -12.33 -4.01 -5.43
CA GLY A 14 -11.93 -5.40 -5.30
C GLY A 14 -10.41 -5.59 -5.28
N VAL A 15 -9.64 -4.59 -4.85
CA VAL A 15 -8.21 -4.80 -4.58
C VAL A 15 -8.04 -5.85 -3.47
N TYR A 16 -7.16 -6.82 -3.70
CA TYR A 16 -6.82 -7.88 -2.76
C TYR A 16 -5.47 -7.61 -2.11
N LEU A 17 -5.26 -8.21 -0.94
CA LEU A 17 -4.01 -8.13 -0.21
C LEU A 17 -3.46 -9.54 0.05
N ASP A 18 -2.23 -9.78 -0.37
CA ASP A 18 -1.51 -11.03 -0.11
C ASP A 18 -0.20 -10.78 0.66
N PHE A 19 0.02 -11.61 1.67
CA PHE A 19 1.26 -11.62 2.46
C PHE A 19 2.13 -12.77 2.02
N ASN A 20 3.00 -12.48 1.07
CA ASN A 20 3.87 -13.42 0.42
C ASN A 20 4.98 -13.91 1.36
N LYS A 21 5.04 -15.24 1.55
CA LYS A 21 6.09 -15.90 2.35
C LYS A 21 7.40 -16.11 1.59
N LYS A 22 7.41 -15.83 0.30
CA LYS A 22 8.59 -15.92 -0.57
C LYS A 22 9.10 -14.51 -0.86
N PRO A 23 10.43 -14.32 -0.98
CA PRO A 23 10.97 -13.02 -1.36
C PRO A 23 10.61 -12.69 -2.80
N HIS A 24 10.51 -11.41 -3.12
CA HIS A 24 10.46 -10.96 -4.50
C HIS A 24 11.83 -11.15 -5.17
N PRO A 25 11.92 -11.55 -6.46
CA PRO A 25 13.21 -11.75 -7.14
C PRO A 25 14.13 -10.53 -7.14
N GLU A 26 13.56 -9.33 -7.04
CA GLU A 26 14.28 -8.06 -7.02
C GLU A 26 14.47 -7.47 -5.61
N GLY A 27 14.06 -8.18 -4.55
CA GLY A 27 14.17 -7.69 -3.17
C GLY A 27 13.19 -6.57 -2.83
N LEU A 28 12.02 -6.53 -3.50
CA LEU A 28 10.96 -5.58 -3.17
C LEU A 28 10.23 -5.99 -1.90
N LYS A 29 9.87 -5.00 -1.07
CA LYS A 29 9.06 -5.19 0.14
C LYS A 29 7.57 -5.29 -0.16
N GLY A 30 7.12 -4.52 -1.15
CA GLY A 30 5.73 -4.44 -1.59
C GLY A 30 5.66 -4.32 -3.10
N MET A 31 4.48 -4.63 -3.66
CA MET A 31 4.15 -4.36 -5.04
C MET A 31 2.64 -4.33 -5.21
N TYR A 32 2.11 -3.32 -5.90
CA TYR A 32 0.78 -3.32 -6.46
C TYR A 32 0.81 -3.74 -7.94
N ASP A 33 0.05 -4.78 -8.27
CA ASP A 33 -0.20 -5.20 -9.66
C ASP A 33 -1.58 -4.72 -10.12
N PRO A 34 -1.67 -3.68 -10.98
CA PRO A 34 -2.94 -3.16 -11.46
C PRO A 34 -3.70 -4.13 -12.38
N SER A 35 -3.01 -5.12 -12.97
CA SER A 35 -3.65 -6.10 -13.85
C SER A 35 -4.41 -7.19 -13.08
N GLU A 36 -3.99 -7.45 -11.83
CA GLU A 36 -4.62 -8.40 -10.92
C GLU A 36 -5.40 -7.74 -9.77
N LEU A 37 -5.31 -6.41 -9.66
CA LEU A 37 -5.81 -5.64 -8.52
C LEU A 37 -5.26 -6.21 -7.20
N LEU A 38 -3.95 -6.48 -7.15
CA LEU A 38 -3.33 -7.20 -6.04
C LEU A 38 -2.22 -6.36 -5.41
N ILE A 39 -2.33 -6.11 -4.11
CA ILE A 39 -1.23 -5.65 -3.27
C ILE A 39 -0.54 -6.88 -2.68
N SER A 40 0.74 -7.03 -2.97
CA SER A 40 1.61 -8.07 -2.41
C SER A 40 2.59 -7.47 -1.41
N ILE A 41 2.67 -8.04 -0.22
CA ILE A 41 3.68 -7.71 0.79
C ILE A 41 4.61 -8.91 0.98
N TYR A 42 5.89 -8.73 0.68
CA TYR A 42 6.88 -9.81 0.71
C TYR A 42 7.54 -9.89 2.10
N LEU A 43 6.97 -10.73 2.96
CA LEU A 43 7.35 -10.85 4.37
C LEU A 43 8.86 -11.05 4.62
N PRO A 44 9.63 -11.80 3.81
CA PRO A 44 11.07 -11.96 4.04
C PRO A 44 11.88 -10.66 3.95
N GLU A 45 11.38 -9.63 3.25
CA GLU A 45 12.03 -8.33 3.09
C GLU A 45 11.56 -7.29 4.13
N ILE A 46 10.61 -7.67 4.99
CA ILE A 46 10.04 -6.82 6.03
C ILE A 46 10.85 -6.95 7.32
N GLU A 47 11.39 -5.83 7.79
CA GLU A 47 12.29 -5.81 8.95
C GLU A 47 11.57 -5.54 10.28
N SER A 48 10.35 -4.99 10.24
CA SER A 48 9.57 -4.67 11.43
C SER A 48 8.09 -4.42 11.12
N ASN A 49 7.25 -4.32 12.17
CA ASN A 49 5.85 -3.91 12.02
C ASN A 49 5.70 -2.51 11.43
N ASN A 50 6.62 -1.59 11.75
CA ASN A 50 6.58 -0.23 11.19
C ASN A 50 6.92 -0.25 9.70
N ASP A 51 7.93 -1.05 9.33
CA ASP A 51 8.32 -1.28 7.94
C ASP A 51 7.15 -1.87 7.14
N MET A 52 6.52 -2.92 7.64
CA MET A 52 5.30 -3.50 7.04
C MET A 52 4.18 -2.47 6.88
N THR A 53 3.96 -1.63 7.89
CA THR A 53 2.90 -0.63 7.86
C THR A 53 3.18 0.44 6.82
N MET A 54 4.43 0.87 6.69
CA MET A 54 4.87 1.81 5.67
C MET A 54 4.75 1.22 4.27
N THR A 55 5.24 0.01 4.04
CA THR A 55 5.09 -0.70 2.77
C THR A 55 3.63 -0.85 2.39
N LEU A 56 2.77 -1.24 3.34
CA LEU A 56 1.34 -1.37 3.07
C LEU A 56 0.72 -0.05 2.63
N LEU A 57 1.03 1.06 3.31
CA LEU A 57 0.53 2.38 2.92
C LEU A 57 1.04 2.79 1.54
N HIS A 58 2.30 2.52 1.24
CA HIS A 58 2.92 2.81 -0.06
C HIS A 58 2.15 2.12 -1.19
N GLU A 59 1.92 0.82 -1.08
CA GLU A 59 1.19 0.07 -2.12
C GLU A 59 -0.30 0.48 -2.21
N PHE A 60 -0.93 0.90 -1.11
CA PHE A 60 -2.29 1.45 -1.16
C PHE A 60 -2.36 2.79 -1.88
N VAL A 61 -1.31 3.61 -1.77
CA VAL A 61 -1.21 4.87 -2.52
C VAL A 61 -1.07 4.57 -4.01
N HIS A 62 -0.21 3.61 -4.39
CA HIS A 62 -0.14 3.14 -5.78
C HIS A 62 -1.49 2.64 -6.29
N ALA A 63 -2.18 1.79 -5.52
CA ALA A 63 -3.49 1.27 -5.91
C ALA A 63 -4.52 2.39 -6.14
N ARG A 64 -4.60 3.34 -5.21
CA ARG A 64 -5.48 4.51 -5.35
C ARG A 64 -5.13 5.34 -6.59
N ASP A 65 -3.85 5.64 -6.78
CA ASP A 65 -3.41 6.54 -7.85
C ASP A 65 -3.61 5.92 -9.23
N ASP A 66 -3.38 4.62 -9.35
CA ASP A 66 -3.67 3.85 -10.55
C ASP A 66 -5.17 3.79 -10.87
N LEU A 67 -6.01 3.56 -9.87
CA LEU A 67 -7.46 3.45 -10.05
C LEU A 67 -8.12 4.80 -10.36
N TYR A 68 -7.66 5.89 -9.75
CA TYR A 68 -8.41 7.15 -9.73
C TYR A 68 -7.67 8.35 -10.31
N TYR A 69 -6.34 8.29 -10.44
CA TYR A 69 -5.55 9.47 -10.78
C TYR A 69 -4.65 9.34 -12.02
N GLN A 70 -4.54 8.16 -12.64
CA GLN A 70 -3.77 7.93 -13.88
C GLN A 70 -4.12 8.87 -15.05
N ASN A 71 -5.34 9.44 -15.08
CA ASN A 71 -5.74 10.42 -16.10
C ASN A 71 -5.62 11.89 -15.65
N THR A 72 -5.25 12.14 -14.39
CA THR A 72 -5.27 13.48 -13.77
C THR A 72 -3.87 14.08 -13.66
N TYR A 73 -2.86 13.23 -13.50
CA TYR A 73 -1.46 13.63 -13.52
C TYR A 73 -0.84 13.15 -14.82
N TYR A 74 -0.38 14.09 -15.65
CA TYR A 74 0.62 13.77 -16.67
C TYR A 74 1.90 13.41 -15.91
N ILE A 75 2.03 12.16 -15.46
CA ILE A 75 3.24 11.66 -14.83
C ILE A 75 4.31 11.65 -15.93
N THR A 76 5.14 12.69 -15.96
CA THR A 76 6.22 12.81 -16.94
C THR A 76 7.50 12.12 -16.49
N ASP A 77 7.64 11.80 -15.20
CA ASP A 77 8.77 11.07 -14.62
C ASP A 77 8.29 10.10 -13.53
N ILE A 78 8.68 8.82 -13.66
CA ILE A 78 8.37 7.76 -12.69
C ILE A 78 9.00 8.06 -11.32
N LYS A 79 10.16 8.74 -11.29
CA LYS A 79 10.84 9.06 -10.02
C LYS A 79 10.04 10.03 -9.16
N ASP A 80 9.42 11.02 -9.79
CA ASP A 80 8.61 12.01 -9.07
C ASP A 80 7.36 11.33 -8.50
N TYR A 81 6.78 10.38 -9.26
CA TYR A 81 5.64 9.57 -8.80
C TYR A 81 5.98 8.69 -7.59
N GLU A 82 7.10 7.98 -7.63
CA GLU A 82 7.57 7.17 -6.48
C GLU A 82 7.84 8.05 -5.26
N GLN A 83 8.46 9.21 -5.46
CA GLN A 83 8.72 10.15 -4.38
C GLN A 83 7.43 10.70 -3.75
N ASP A 84 6.43 11.06 -4.56
CA ASP A 84 5.14 11.53 -4.08
C ASP A 84 4.35 10.43 -3.36
N THR A 85 4.47 9.18 -3.82
CA THR A 85 3.92 7.99 -3.16
C THR A 85 4.51 7.83 -1.77
N GLU A 86 5.84 7.81 -1.66
CA GLU A 86 6.56 7.71 -0.39
C GLU A 86 6.18 8.84 0.58
N ILE A 87 6.16 10.09 0.10
CA ILE A 87 5.74 11.25 0.90
C ILE A 87 4.30 11.09 1.39
N THR A 88 3.41 10.60 0.55
CA THR A 88 2.00 10.40 0.89
C THR A 88 1.85 9.29 1.93
N ALA A 89 2.52 8.17 1.76
CA ALA A 89 2.53 7.07 2.71
C ALA A 89 3.07 7.53 4.08
N MET A 90 4.22 8.22 4.09
CA MET A 90 4.83 8.74 5.33
C MET A 90 3.92 9.75 6.04
N LYS A 91 3.30 10.69 5.31
CA LYS A 91 2.35 11.63 5.91
C LYS A 91 1.17 10.90 6.53
N THR A 92 0.65 9.88 5.86
CA THR A 92 -0.47 9.06 6.37
C THR A 92 -0.08 8.35 7.66
N TYR A 93 1.08 7.68 7.65
CA TYR A 93 1.60 6.98 8.81
C TYR A 93 1.75 7.88 10.05
N GLN A 94 2.26 9.10 9.85
CA GLN A 94 2.53 10.04 10.94
C GLN A 94 1.28 10.75 11.46
N GLN A 95 0.29 11.00 10.60
CA GLN A 95 -0.80 11.95 10.89
C GLN A 95 -2.16 11.27 11.08
N ASP A 96 -2.36 10.07 10.51
CA ASP A 96 -3.65 9.38 10.59
C ASP A 96 -3.49 7.86 10.81
N PRO A 97 -3.26 7.44 12.08
CA PRO A 97 -3.17 6.01 12.41
C PRO A 97 -4.50 5.26 12.19
N PHE A 98 -5.64 5.96 12.01
CA PHE A 98 -6.92 5.29 11.77
C PHE A 98 -7.04 4.71 10.37
N VAL A 99 -6.30 5.23 9.40
CA VAL A 99 -6.24 4.65 8.03
C VAL A 99 -5.72 3.21 8.09
N ILE A 100 -4.62 2.99 8.83
CA ILE A 100 -4.08 1.64 9.03
C ILE A 100 -5.06 0.73 9.77
N LYS A 101 -5.78 1.27 10.76
CA LYS A 101 -6.82 0.52 11.46
C LYS A 101 -7.93 0.10 10.49
N ALA A 102 -8.39 1.01 9.62
CA ALA A 102 -9.41 0.72 8.62
C ALA A 102 -8.95 -0.37 7.64
N ILE A 103 -7.72 -0.30 7.12
CA ILE A 103 -7.16 -1.35 6.26
C ILE A 103 -7.19 -2.71 6.97
N LYS A 104 -6.76 -2.76 8.24
CA LYS A 104 -6.80 -4.02 9.02
C LYS A 104 -8.21 -4.55 9.19
N GLU A 105 -9.19 -3.70 9.47
CA GLU A 105 -10.60 -4.11 9.63
C GLU A 105 -11.20 -4.62 8.32
N LEU A 106 -10.97 -3.92 7.21
CA LEU A 106 -11.49 -4.26 5.89
C LEU A 106 -10.94 -5.60 5.38
N TYR A 107 -9.63 -5.83 5.54
CA TYR A 107 -8.97 -7.08 5.14
C TYR A 107 -8.94 -8.15 6.23
N ARG A 108 -9.58 -7.90 7.38
CA ARG A 108 -9.62 -8.81 8.54
C ARG A 108 -8.23 -9.27 8.98
N LEU A 109 -7.27 -8.35 8.96
CA LEU A 109 -5.87 -8.62 9.32
C LEU A 109 -5.73 -8.70 10.84
N ASP A 110 -5.32 -9.87 11.33
CA ASP A 110 -4.95 -10.06 12.72
C ASP A 110 -3.42 -9.99 12.85
N LEU A 111 -2.87 -8.77 12.93
CA LEU A 111 -1.42 -8.54 13.07
C LEU A 111 -0.90 -8.85 14.49
N ASN A 112 -1.64 -9.58 15.31
CA ASN A 112 -1.11 -10.18 16.53
C ASN A 112 -0.19 -11.39 16.26
N HIS A 113 -0.02 -11.80 15.00
CA HIS A 113 1.04 -12.73 14.63
C HIS A 113 2.38 -12.00 14.65
N GLN A 114 3.14 -12.30 15.70
CA GLN A 114 4.54 -11.97 15.91
C GLN A 114 5.33 -12.15 14.60
N LEU A 115 5.89 -11.06 14.09
CA LEU A 115 7.21 -11.12 13.45
C LEU A 115 8.23 -11.54 14.51
#